data_AF-A0A818C7Q6-F1
#
_entry.id   AF-A0A818C7Q6-F1
#
_cell.length_a   1.000
_cell.length_b   1.000
_cell.length_c   1.000
_cell.angle_alpha   90.00
_cell.angle_beta   90.00
_cell.angle_gamma   90.00
#
_symmetry.space_group_name_H-M   'P 1'
#
loop_
_entity.id
_entity.type
_entity.pdbx_description
1 polymer ?
#
loop_
_entity_poly.entity_id
_entity_poly.type
_entity_poly.pdbx_seq_one_letter_code
_entity_poly.pdbx_strand_id
1 'polypeptide(L)'
;MCLILNAIILIFISSVSASVPRTDVTVSGISSGGAMATQLPIGFSKDTSGCGILAGPPYYCSASGLTTAVRMTGPPSFIFVSNLESKVKYYASNEYIDDRSNIAGDPVYIFSGKYDKIAYPAVVKLDADLYTRLNATVKTNFDTSAHHGFPTGNFGATCISLNLANYINN
;
A
#
# COMPACT_ATOMS: atom_id res chain seq x y z
N MET A 1 50.02 17.90 -40.41
CA MET A 1 48.67 18.51 -40.29
C MET A 1 47.85 17.58 -39.40
N CYS A 2 47.70 17.94 -38.13
CA CYS A 2 47.14 17.08 -37.08
C CYS A 2 45.62 17.28 -37.02
N LEU A 3 44.83 16.22 -37.24
CA LEU A 3 43.37 16.28 -37.10
C LEU A 3 43.02 16.33 -35.60
N ILE A 4 42.43 17.44 -35.16
CA ILE A 4 41.80 17.54 -33.84
C ILE A 4 40.41 16.88 -33.94
N LEU A 5 40.28 15.71 -33.35
CA LEU A 5 39.01 15.01 -33.20
C LEU A 5 38.26 15.64 -32.02
N ASN A 6 37.26 16.48 -32.30
CA ASN A 6 36.38 17.03 -31.27
C ASN A 6 35.48 15.92 -30.71
N ALA A 7 35.82 15.40 -29.55
CA ALA A 7 34.97 14.48 -28.80
C ALA A 7 33.82 15.27 -28.13
N ILE A 8 32.61 15.10 -28.65
CA ILE A 8 31.39 15.58 -28.01
C ILE A 8 31.11 14.65 -26.82
N ILE A 9 31.38 15.12 -25.60
CA ILE A 9 31.00 14.43 -24.37
C ILE A 9 29.48 14.60 -24.18
N LEU A 10 28.70 13.59 -24.56
CA LEU A 10 27.30 13.46 -24.19
C LEU A 10 27.22 13.15 -22.69
N ILE A 11 26.94 14.17 -21.88
CA ILE A 11 26.61 14.00 -20.47
C ILE A 11 25.21 13.38 -20.43
N PHE A 12 25.15 12.06 -20.23
CA PHE A 12 23.92 11.40 -19.80
C PHE A 12 23.62 11.87 -18.37
N ILE A 13 22.83 12.93 -18.25
CA ILE A 13 22.22 13.28 -16.97
C ILE A 13 21.20 12.17 -16.71
N SER A 14 21.59 11.19 -15.89
CA SER A 14 20.66 10.28 -15.25
C SER A 14 19.77 11.14 -14.35
N SER A 15 18.67 11.67 -14.88
CA SER A 15 17.64 12.26 -14.06
C SER A 15 17.11 11.14 -13.17
N VAL A 16 17.57 11.10 -11.93
CA VAL A 16 16.81 10.45 -10.85
C VAL A 16 15.49 11.17 -10.83
N SER A 17 14.51 10.61 -11.56
CA SER A 17 13.12 11.05 -11.48
C SER A 17 12.59 10.55 -10.15
N ALA A 18 13.00 11.21 -9.06
CA ALA A 18 12.19 11.21 -7.86
C ALA A 18 10.87 11.86 -8.30
N SER A 19 9.78 11.08 -8.38
CA SER A 19 8.48 11.66 -8.68
C SER A 19 8.19 12.70 -7.59
N VAL A 20 8.02 13.95 -8.01
CA VAL A 20 7.56 14.98 -7.10
C VAL A 20 6.13 14.60 -6.70
N PRO A 21 5.82 14.50 -5.39
CA PRO A 21 4.46 14.23 -4.94
C PRO A 21 3.48 15.24 -5.54
N ARG A 22 2.27 14.79 -5.89
CA ARG A 22 1.23 15.70 -6.43
C ARG A 22 0.72 16.67 -5.36
N THR A 23 0.73 16.24 -4.10
CA THR A 23 0.27 16.94 -2.89
C THR A 23 1.16 16.57 -1.71
N ASP A 24 1.11 17.36 -0.64
CA ASP A 24 1.81 17.07 0.62
C ASP A 24 1.01 16.16 1.57
N VAL A 25 -0.10 15.59 1.09
CA VAL A 25 -1.02 14.78 1.91
C VAL A 25 -0.74 13.30 1.70
N THR A 26 -0.43 12.59 2.77
CA THR A 26 -0.32 11.13 2.81
C THR A 26 -1.20 10.56 3.90
N VAL A 27 -1.55 9.28 3.76
CA VAL A 27 -2.52 8.63 4.64
C VAL A 27 -1.92 7.35 5.19
N SER A 28 -1.98 7.14 6.50
CA SER A 28 -1.62 5.84 7.07
C SER A 28 -2.61 5.38 8.12
N GLY A 29 -2.65 4.08 8.36
CA GLY A 29 -3.54 3.51 9.35
C GLY A 29 -3.29 2.04 9.57
N ILE A 30 -3.88 1.52 10.65
CA ILE A 30 -3.79 0.11 11.04
C ILE A 30 -5.15 -0.59 10.98
N SER A 31 -5.19 -1.86 10.60
CA SER A 31 -6.39 -2.70 10.66
C SER A 31 -7.52 -2.14 9.79
N SER A 32 -8.67 -1.81 10.35
CA SER A 32 -9.72 -1.06 9.63
C SER A 32 -9.26 0.32 9.16
N GLY A 33 -8.39 0.99 9.91
CA GLY A 33 -7.70 2.20 9.48
C GLY A 33 -6.68 1.93 8.37
N GLY A 34 -6.09 0.74 8.33
CA GLY A 34 -5.26 0.26 7.23
C GLY A 34 -6.08 0.03 5.96
N ALA A 35 -7.27 -0.57 6.11
CA ALA A 35 -8.25 -0.68 5.03
C ALA A 35 -8.63 0.71 4.48
N MET A 36 -8.81 1.70 5.36
CA MET A 36 -9.07 3.08 4.95
C MET A 36 -7.87 3.71 4.26
N ALA A 37 -6.65 3.46 4.75
CA ALA A 37 -5.41 3.92 4.13
C ALA A 37 -5.17 3.29 2.74
N THR A 38 -5.70 2.09 2.49
CA THR A 38 -5.79 1.52 1.14
C THR A 38 -6.85 2.23 0.28
N GLN A 39 -8.01 2.55 0.85
CA GLN A 39 -9.13 3.12 0.09
C GLN A 39 -8.94 4.59 -0.26
N LEU A 40 -8.41 5.41 0.64
CA LEU A 40 -8.40 6.87 0.48
C LEU A 40 -7.57 7.32 -0.73
N PRO A 41 -6.34 6.82 -0.96
CA PRO A 41 -5.56 7.19 -2.15
C PRO A 41 -6.12 6.65 -3.47
N ILE A 42 -6.96 5.61 -3.43
CA ILE A 42 -7.65 5.10 -4.61
C ILE A 42 -8.88 5.97 -4.92
N GLY A 43 -9.63 6.36 -3.88
CA GLY A 43 -10.83 7.19 -4.01
C GLY A 43 -10.54 8.64 -4.40
N PHE A 44 -9.52 9.23 -3.76
CA PHE A 44 -9.20 10.66 -3.76
C PHE A 44 -7.73 10.87 -4.17
N SER A 45 -7.33 10.23 -5.27
CA SER A 45 -5.95 10.21 -5.75
C SER A 45 -5.44 11.59 -6.22
N LYS A 46 -6.33 12.56 -6.46
CA LYS A 46 -5.97 13.95 -6.73
C LYS A 46 -5.53 14.70 -5.47
N ASP A 47 -6.07 14.32 -4.32
CA ASP A 47 -5.86 15.01 -3.05
C ASP A 47 -4.76 14.37 -2.18
N THR A 48 -4.30 13.17 -2.54
CA THR A 48 -3.31 12.40 -1.77
C THR A 48 -2.15 11.93 -2.65
N SER A 49 -0.96 11.74 -2.05
CA SER A 49 0.28 11.36 -2.75
C SER A 49 1.07 10.28 -2.01
N GLY A 50 0.39 9.20 -1.65
CA GLY A 50 0.99 8.02 -1.02
C GLY A 50 0.31 7.57 0.27
N CYS A 51 0.66 6.36 0.71
CA CYS A 51 0.06 5.78 1.90
C CYS A 51 0.94 4.78 2.66
N GLY A 52 0.56 4.57 3.93
CA GLY A 52 1.10 3.54 4.82
C GLY A 52 0.01 2.59 5.30
N ILE A 53 0.06 1.33 4.87
CA ILE A 53 -0.96 0.32 5.15
C ILE A 53 -0.39 -0.66 6.18
N LEU A 54 -0.87 -0.59 7.42
CA LEU A 54 -0.43 -1.49 8.49
C LEU A 54 -1.54 -2.52 8.76
N ALA A 55 -1.27 -3.79 8.55
CA ALA A 55 -2.23 -4.88 8.81
C ALA A 55 -3.63 -4.60 8.22
N GLY A 56 -3.69 -3.94 7.06
CA GLY A 56 -4.91 -3.60 6.34
C GLY A 56 -5.15 -4.54 5.15
N PRO A 57 -6.40 -4.82 4.78
CA PRO A 57 -6.73 -5.59 3.59
C PRO A 57 -6.67 -4.75 2.30
N PRO A 58 -6.66 -5.41 1.12
CA PRO A 58 -6.73 -4.71 -0.14
C PRO A 58 -8.07 -4.02 -0.41
N TYR A 59 -8.05 -3.07 -1.34
CA TYR A 59 -9.23 -2.31 -1.76
C TYR A 59 -10.40 -3.22 -2.10
N TYR A 60 -11.61 -2.87 -1.64
CA TYR A 60 -12.83 -3.61 -1.92
C TYR A 60 -12.81 -5.09 -1.45
N CYS A 61 -11.90 -5.47 -0.55
CA CYS A 61 -11.78 -6.85 -0.06
C CYS A 61 -13.07 -7.39 0.57
N SER A 62 -13.84 -6.55 1.27
CA SER A 62 -15.12 -6.92 1.87
C SER A 62 -16.32 -6.80 0.92
N ALA A 63 -16.13 -6.28 -0.30
CA ALA A 63 -17.20 -6.02 -1.26
C ALA A 63 -18.47 -5.38 -0.65
N SER A 64 -18.28 -4.48 0.31
CA SER A 64 -19.35 -3.79 1.06
C SER A 64 -20.28 -4.70 1.89
N GLY A 65 -19.85 -5.92 2.25
CA GLY A 65 -20.65 -6.87 3.01
C GLY A 65 -19.92 -7.48 4.21
N LEU A 66 -20.59 -7.53 5.37
CA LEU A 66 -20.04 -8.11 6.60
C LEU A 66 -19.68 -9.60 6.44
N THR A 67 -20.52 -10.35 5.71
CA THR A 67 -20.28 -11.77 5.43
C THR A 67 -19.07 -12.02 4.53
N THR A 68 -18.67 -11.02 3.73
CA THR A 68 -17.51 -11.10 2.84
C THR A 68 -16.25 -10.58 3.54
N ALA A 69 -16.39 -9.75 4.58
CA ALA A 69 -15.27 -9.28 5.41
C ALA A 69 -14.50 -10.44 6.09
N VAL A 70 -15.12 -11.60 6.29
CA VAL A 70 -14.43 -12.82 6.77
C VAL A 70 -13.29 -13.28 5.86
N ARG A 71 -13.26 -12.82 4.59
CA ARG A 71 -12.13 -13.07 3.68
C ARG A 71 -10.85 -12.37 4.15
N MET A 72 -10.96 -11.32 4.97
CA MET A 72 -9.82 -10.60 5.56
C MET A 72 -9.09 -11.42 6.64
N THR A 73 -9.80 -12.37 7.27
CA THR A 73 -9.30 -13.29 8.29
C THR A 73 -9.07 -14.71 7.74
N GLY A 74 -9.28 -14.92 6.45
CA GLY A 74 -9.28 -16.23 5.79
C GLY A 74 -8.07 -16.45 4.87
N PRO A 75 -7.98 -17.62 4.22
CA PRO A 75 -6.96 -17.86 3.21
C PRO A 75 -7.14 -16.90 2.02
N PRO A 76 -6.05 -16.38 1.43
CA PRO A 76 -6.12 -15.40 0.34
C PRO A 76 -6.67 -15.99 -0.98
N SER A 77 -6.86 -17.31 -1.05
CA SER A 77 -7.26 -18.05 -2.27
C SER A 77 -8.59 -17.60 -2.88
N PHE A 78 -9.41 -16.85 -2.15
CA PHE A 78 -10.69 -16.32 -2.64
C PHE A 78 -10.64 -14.84 -3.05
N ILE A 79 -9.47 -14.21 -2.98
CA ILE A 79 -9.26 -12.80 -3.29
C ILE A 79 -8.35 -12.72 -4.52
N PHE A 80 -8.96 -12.43 -5.67
CA PHE A 80 -8.25 -12.24 -6.93
C PHE A 80 -7.95 -10.76 -7.13
N VAL A 81 -6.66 -10.38 -7.08
CA VAL A 81 -6.22 -8.98 -7.24
C VAL A 81 -6.70 -8.39 -8.58
N SER A 82 -6.80 -9.20 -9.63
CA SER A 82 -7.37 -8.79 -10.92
C SER A 82 -8.83 -8.32 -10.82
N ASN A 83 -9.63 -8.93 -9.95
CA ASN A 83 -11.02 -8.52 -9.72
C ASN A 83 -11.08 -7.19 -8.95
N LEU A 84 -10.16 -6.99 -8.00
CA LEU A 84 -10.05 -5.73 -7.25
C LEU A 84 -9.61 -4.59 -8.17
N GLU A 85 -8.60 -4.82 -9.01
CA GLU A 85 -8.13 -3.89 -10.04
C GLU A 85 -9.26 -3.54 -11.03
N SER A 86 -10.05 -4.55 -11.44
CA SER A 86 -11.22 -4.33 -12.31
C SER A 86 -12.28 -3.47 -11.63
N LYS A 87 -12.45 -3.57 -10.30
CA LYS A 87 -13.35 -2.67 -9.56
C LYS A 87 -12.82 -1.26 -9.46
N VAL A 88 -11.52 -1.06 -9.24
CA VAL A 88 -10.92 0.28 -9.33
C VAL A 88 -11.18 0.88 -10.70
N LYS A 89 -10.91 0.14 -11.79
CA LYS A 89 -11.17 0.60 -13.16
C LYS A 89 -12.64 0.96 -13.40
N TYR A 90 -13.55 0.10 -12.94
CA TYR A 90 -14.98 0.34 -13.08
C TYR A 90 -15.44 1.60 -12.33
N TYR A 91 -14.99 1.80 -11.08
CA TYR A 91 -15.37 3.00 -10.34
C TYR A 91 -14.77 4.27 -10.91
N ALA A 92 -13.52 4.23 -11.39
CA ALA A 92 -12.90 5.36 -12.06
C ALA A 92 -13.62 5.70 -13.37
N SER A 93 -14.01 4.70 -14.19
CA SER A 93 -14.73 4.96 -15.45
C SER A 93 -16.15 5.49 -15.27
N ASN A 94 -16.72 5.35 -14.06
CA ASN A 94 -18.02 5.90 -13.69
C ASN A 94 -17.89 7.17 -12.83
N GLU A 95 -16.66 7.71 -12.69
CA GLU A 95 -16.37 8.93 -11.93
C GLU A 95 -16.77 8.85 -10.44
N TYR A 96 -16.89 7.64 -9.87
CA TYR A 96 -17.14 7.44 -8.44
C TYR A 96 -15.88 7.58 -7.59
N ILE A 97 -14.71 7.45 -8.22
CA ILE A 97 -13.38 7.70 -7.65
C ILE A 97 -12.56 8.48 -8.67
N ASP A 98 -11.47 9.08 -8.22
CA ASP A 98 -10.51 9.76 -9.10
C ASP A 98 -9.83 8.81 -10.11
N ASP A 99 -9.22 9.42 -11.13
CA ASP A 99 -8.45 8.67 -12.12
C ASP A 99 -7.27 7.95 -11.44
N ARG A 100 -7.18 6.64 -11.69
CA ARG A 100 -6.13 5.78 -11.14
C ARG A 100 -4.72 6.17 -11.61
N SER A 101 -4.59 6.85 -12.74
CA SER A 101 -3.30 7.28 -13.30
C SER A 101 -2.56 8.23 -12.37
N ASN A 102 -3.28 8.94 -11.51
CA ASN A 102 -2.68 9.75 -10.46
C ASN A 102 -1.79 8.91 -9.54
N ILE A 103 -2.18 7.68 -9.19
CA ILE A 103 -1.44 6.82 -8.24
C ILE A 103 -0.07 6.38 -8.77
N ALA A 104 0.18 6.51 -10.08
CA ALA A 104 1.44 6.11 -10.67
C ALA A 104 2.62 6.86 -10.03
N GLY A 105 3.59 6.09 -9.53
CA GLY A 105 4.77 6.59 -8.82
C GLY A 105 4.58 6.90 -7.34
N ASP A 106 3.35 6.86 -6.81
CA ASP A 106 3.11 7.17 -5.39
C ASP A 106 3.88 6.24 -4.45
N PRO A 107 4.49 6.75 -3.37
CA PRO A 107 5.09 5.90 -2.36
C PRO A 107 4.00 5.17 -1.57
N VAL A 108 4.09 3.84 -1.54
CA VAL A 108 3.19 2.98 -0.75
C VAL A 108 4.03 2.09 0.15
N TYR A 109 3.83 2.22 1.46
CA TYR A 109 4.47 1.36 2.45
C TYR A 109 3.45 0.37 3.01
N ILE A 110 3.79 -0.92 3.04
CA ILE A 110 2.90 -1.97 3.52
C ILE A 110 3.61 -2.76 4.62
N PHE A 111 2.97 -2.87 5.77
CA PHE A 111 3.47 -3.62 6.91
C PHE A 111 2.45 -4.68 7.35
N SER A 112 2.92 -5.87 7.67
CA SER A 112 2.14 -6.87 8.42
C SER A 112 3.05 -7.61 9.36
N GLY A 113 2.64 -7.75 10.62
CA GLY A 113 3.33 -8.61 11.57
C GLY A 113 3.29 -10.06 11.12
N LYS A 114 4.43 -10.76 11.17
CA LYS A 114 4.56 -12.17 10.75
C LYS A 114 3.58 -13.11 11.46
N TYR A 115 3.20 -12.79 12.70
CA TYR A 115 2.34 -13.59 13.55
C TYR A 115 0.91 -13.05 13.67
N ASP A 116 0.52 -12.07 12.84
CA ASP A 116 -0.83 -11.53 12.85
C ASP A 116 -1.89 -12.61 12.57
N LYS A 117 -2.87 -12.73 13.47
CA LYS A 117 -4.01 -13.65 13.40
C LYS A 117 -5.36 -12.92 13.30
N ILE A 118 -5.35 -11.60 13.16
CA ILE A 118 -6.55 -10.78 13.02
C ILE A 118 -6.67 -10.30 11.56
N ALA A 119 -5.61 -9.69 11.02
CA ALA A 119 -5.51 -9.40 9.60
C ALA A 119 -4.41 -10.30 9.02
N TYR A 120 -4.82 -11.37 8.33
CA TYR A 120 -3.87 -12.41 7.96
C TYR A 120 -2.79 -11.85 7.02
N PRO A 121 -1.48 -12.06 7.28
CA PRO A 121 -0.42 -11.48 6.47
C PRO A 121 -0.51 -11.86 4.99
N ALA A 122 -1.04 -13.05 4.70
CA ALA A 122 -1.25 -13.51 3.34
C ALA A 122 -2.31 -12.68 2.57
N VAL A 123 -3.28 -12.09 3.27
CA VAL A 123 -4.26 -11.15 2.69
C VAL A 123 -3.64 -9.77 2.54
N VAL A 124 -2.96 -9.25 3.57
CA VAL A 124 -2.29 -7.93 3.52
C VAL A 124 -1.26 -7.86 2.39
N LYS A 125 -0.55 -8.97 2.12
CA LYS A 125 0.39 -9.08 1.00
C LYS A 125 -0.24 -8.78 -0.37
N LEU A 126 -1.55 -8.97 -0.53
CA LEU A 126 -2.25 -8.68 -1.78
C LEU A 126 -2.33 -7.18 -2.09
N ASP A 127 -2.18 -6.30 -1.09
CA ASP A 127 -2.03 -4.86 -1.33
C ASP A 127 -0.80 -4.55 -2.19
N ALA A 128 0.31 -5.28 -1.99
CA ALA A 128 1.53 -5.06 -2.76
C ALA A 128 1.29 -5.32 -4.25
N ASP A 129 0.58 -6.41 -4.56
CA ASP A 129 0.21 -6.76 -5.93
C ASP A 129 -0.76 -5.73 -6.53
N LEU A 130 -1.76 -5.30 -5.75
CA LEU A 130 -2.75 -4.31 -6.21
C LEU A 130 -2.08 -2.97 -6.53
N TYR A 131 -1.31 -2.41 -5.61
CA TYR A 131 -0.67 -1.11 -5.80
C TYR A 131 0.43 -1.15 -6.88
N THR A 132 1.13 -2.29 -7.03
CA THR A 132 2.05 -2.48 -8.16
C THR A 132 1.32 -2.42 -9.49
N ARG A 133 0.12 -3.03 -9.61
CA ARG A 133 -0.72 -2.94 -10.82
C ARG A 133 -1.27 -1.53 -11.08
N LEU A 134 -1.35 -0.70 -10.04
CA LEU A 134 -1.68 0.72 -10.14
C LEU A 134 -0.44 1.59 -10.45
N ASN A 135 0.72 0.98 -10.70
CA ASN A 135 2.00 1.63 -10.97
C ASN A 135 2.56 2.45 -9.80
N ALA A 136 2.17 2.16 -8.56
CA ALA A 136 2.75 2.80 -7.37
C ALA A 136 4.17 2.29 -7.08
N THR A 137 4.93 3.06 -6.31
CA THR A 137 6.25 2.68 -5.79
C THR A 137 6.08 1.96 -4.44
N VAL A 138 6.02 0.63 -4.46
CA VAL A 138 5.71 -0.19 -3.28
C VAL A 138 6.97 -0.57 -2.49
N LYS A 139 6.92 -0.41 -1.17
CA LYS A 139 7.86 -0.98 -0.19
C LYS A 139 7.09 -1.80 0.84
N THR A 140 7.68 -2.91 1.29
CA THR A 140 6.99 -3.83 2.20
C THR A 140 7.87 -4.22 3.40
N ASN A 141 7.21 -4.63 4.49
CA ASN A 141 7.82 -5.36 5.59
C ASN A 141 6.82 -6.40 6.12
N PHE A 142 7.15 -7.67 5.93
CA PHE A 142 6.35 -8.81 6.38
C PHE A 142 7.12 -9.76 7.31
N ASP A 143 8.35 -9.40 7.66
CA ASP A 143 9.29 -10.26 8.37
C ASP A 143 9.41 -9.92 9.85
N THR A 144 8.96 -8.73 10.26
CA THR A 144 8.92 -8.34 11.67
C THR A 144 8.09 -9.34 12.47
N SER A 145 8.71 -9.90 13.51
CA SER A 145 8.11 -10.79 14.50
C SER A 145 7.10 -10.03 15.38
N ALA A 146 5.98 -9.64 14.79
CA ALA A 146 4.89 -8.92 15.44
C ALA A 146 3.54 -9.63 15.23
N HIS A 147 2.64 -9.45 16.20
CA HIS A 147 1.23 -9.78 16.10
C HIS A 147 0.46 -8.57 15.53
N HIS A 148 -0.87 -8.67 15.42
CA HIS A 148 -1.74 -7.55 15.09
C HIS A 148 -1.53 -6.37 16.05
N GLY A 149 -1.13 -5.22 15.52
CA GLY A 149 -0.91 -4.00 16.29
C GLY A 149 0.06 -3.05 15.61
N PHE A 150 0.12 -1.83 16.11
CA PHE A 150 0.95 -0.75 15.61
C PHE A 150 2.35 -0.92 16.22
N PRO A 151 3.38 -1.27 15.42
CA PRO A 151 4.72 -1.44 15.94
C PRO A 151 5.33 -0.07 16.29
N THR A 152 5.94 0.02 17.45
CA THR A 152 6.74 1.17 17.88
C THR A 152 8.11 0.69 18.37
N GLY A 153 9.01 1.62 18.66
CA GLY A 153 10.33 1.30 19.20
C GLY A 153 10.46 1.46 20.72
N ASN A 154 9.41 1.94 21.42
CA ASN A 154 9.52 2.26 22.85
C ASN A 154 8.21 2.19 23.65
N PHE A 155 7.08 1.79 23.06
CA PHE A 155 5.79 1.77 23.75
C PHE A 155 4.87 0.63 23.28
N GLY A 156 4.12 0.04 24.21
CA GLY A 156 3.21 -1.07 23.92
C GLY A 156 3.63 -2.37 24.58
N ALA A 157 2.82 -3.41 24.38
CA ALA A 157 3.14 -4.76 24.85
C ALA A 157 4.12 -5.45 23.88
N THR A 158 4.55 -6.66 24.24
CA THR A 158 5.50 -7.43 23.44
C THR A 158 5.02 -7.61 22.00
N CYS A 159 5.92 -7.35 21.03
CA CYS A 159 5.59 -7.49 19.61
C CYS A 159 4.94 -8.84 19.25
N ILE A 160 5.40 -9.94 19.82
CA ILE A 160 4.96 -11.29 19.43
C ILE A 160 3.55 -11.68 19.92
N SER A 161 2.90 -10.88 20.77
CA SER A 161 1.60 -11.19 21.37
C SER A 161 0.55 -10.14 21.04
N LEU A 162 -0.72 -10.55 20.99
CA LEU A 162 -1.83 -9.62 20.75
C LEU A 162 -2.02 -8.69 21.95
N ASN A 163 -1.82 -7.39 21.75
CA ASN A 163 -2.15 -6.39 22.76
C ASN A 163 -3.59 -5.88 22.61
N LEU A 164 -4.53 -6.46 23.35
CA LEU A 164 -5.94 -6.05 23.29
C LEU A 164 -6.22 -4.71 23.97
N ALA A 165 -5.30 -4.17 24.78
CA ALA A 165 -5.56 -2.93 25.51
C ALA A 165 -5.55 -1.70 24.58
N ASN A 166 -4.63 -1.68 23.63
CA ASN A 166 -4.47 -0.54 22.71
C ASN A 166 -3.99 -0.91 21.30
N TYR A 167 -3.72 -2.19 21.03
CA TYR A 167 -3.15 -2.65 19.75
C TYR A 167 -1.83 -1.95 19.40
N ILE A 168 -0.99 -1.64 20.40
CA ILE A 168 0.35 -1.07 20.19
C ILE A 168 1.41 -2.04 20.73
N ASN A 169 2.45 -2.26 19.93
CA ASN A 169 3.46 -3.29 20.10
C ASN A 169 4.87 -2.67 20.17
N ASN A 170 5.78 -3.28 20.95
CA ASN A 170 7.20 -2.94 21.06
C ASN A 170 8.07 -4.20 21.14
#